data_AF-A0AAV0HRM8-F1
#
_entry.id   AF-A0AAV0HRM8-F1
#
_cell.length_a   1.000
_cell.length_b   1.000
_cell.length_c   1.000
_cell.angle_alpha   90.00
_cell.angle_beta   90.00
_cell.angle_gamma   90.00
#
_symmetry.space_group_name_H-M   'P 1'
#
loop_
_entity.id
_entity.type
_entity.pdbx_description
1 polymer ?
#
loop_
_entity_poly.entity_id
_entity_poly.type
_entity_poly.pdbx_seq_one_letter_code
_entity_poly.pdbx_strand_id
1 'polypeptide(L)' 'MVVRLRLSRFGCKNKPFYRVMAADSRSPRDGKHLEVLGYYNPLPGNTFPSNPLSLRIV' A
#
# COMPACT_ATOMS: atom_id res chain seq x y z
N MET A 1 17.69 13.79 3.75
CA MET A 1 16.28 13.52 4.08
C MET A 1 15.51 13.57 2.78
N VAL A 2 14.82 12.48 2.41
CA VAL A 2 13.99 12.41 1.20
C VAL A 2 12.75 11.59 1.53
N VAL A 3 11.58 12.19 1.30
CA VAL A 3 10.29 11.49 1.47
C VAL A 3 10.05 10.63 0.23
N ARG A 4 9.68 9.37 0.46
CA ARG A 4 9.31 8.44 -0.60
C ARG A 4 7.94 7.87 -0.33
N LEU A 5 7.16 7.73 -1.40
CA LEU A 5 5.97 6.90 -1.39
C LEU A 5 6.42 5.44 -1.51
N ARG A 6 5.99 4.60 -0.56
CA ARG A 6 6.38 3.19 -0.54
C ARG A 6 5.26 2.32 0.00
N LEU A 7 5.36 1.02 -0.30
CA LEU A 7 4.44 0.01 0.18
C LEU A 7 4.97 -0.66 1.44
N SER A 8 4.17 -0.69 2.51
CA SER A 8 4.39 -1.60 3.64
C SER A 8 3.64 -2.91 3.43
N ARG A 9 4.28 -4.02 3.77
CA ARG A 9 3.71 -5.35 3.55
C ARG A 9 3.00 -5.82 4.81
N PHE A 10 1.70 -6.04 4.67
CA PHE A 10 0.81 -6.63 5.66
C PHE A 10 0.19 -7.92 5.11
N GLY A 11 -0.62 -8.57 5.95
CA GLY A 11 -1.29 -9.82 5.62
C GLY A 11 -0.49 -11.07 5.98
N CYS A 12 -0.91 -12.20 5.43
CA CYS A 12 -0.38 -13.50 5.78
C CYS A 12 0.62 -14.01 4.72
N LYS A 13 1.33 -15.09 5.05
CA LYS A 13 2.07 -15.87 4.04
C LYS A 13 1.11 -16.28 2.93
N ASN A 14 1.50 -16.08 1.67
CA ASN A 14 0.69 -16.34 0.47
C ASN A 14 -0.61 -15.52 0.33
N LYS A 15 -0.85 -14.53 1.21
CA LYS A 15 -1.96 -13.55 1.08
C LYS A 15 -1.46 -12.15 1.42
N PRO A 16 -0.66 -11.52 0.55
CA PRO A 16 -0.10 -10.20 0.80
C PRO A 16 -1.15 -9.10 0.66
N PHE A 17 -1.07 -8.11 1.53
CA PHE A 17 -1.83 -6.87 1.48
C PHE A 17 -0.86 -5.71 1.67
N TYR A 18 -1.02 -4.61 0.95
CA TYR A 18 -0.09 -3.49 1.01
C TYR A 18 -0.78 -2.21 1.46
N ARG A 19 -0.08 -1.38 2.25
CA ARG A 19 -0.50 0.00 2.51
C ARG A 19 0.43 0.95 1.75
N VAL A 20 -0.15 1.94 1.10
CA VAL A 20 0.59 3.03 0.44
C VAL A 20 0.88 4.08 1.52
N MET A 21 2.16 4.35 1.78
CA MET A 21 2.56 5.26 2.85
C MET A 21 3.63 6.24 2.36
N ALA A 22 3.58 7.47 2.86
CA ALA A 22 4.66 8.44 2.73
C ALA A 22 5.61 8.32 3.94
N ALA A 23 6.90 8.07 3.70
CA ALA A 23 7.89 7.94 4.76
C ALA A 23 9.28 8.43 4.32
N ASP A 24 10.13 8.79 5.27
CA ASP A 24 11.54 9.05 4.97
C ASP A 24 12.22 7.76 4.48
N SER A 25 13.08 7.89 3.47
CA SER A 25 13.86 6.78 2.91
C SER A 25 14.67 5.99 3.94
N ARG A 26 15.07 6.60 5.06
CA ARG A 26 15.86 5.92 6.11
C ARG A 26 15.02 5.11 7.09
N SER A 27 13.71 5.35 7.16
CA SER A 27 12.83 4.64 8.08
C SER A 27 12.67 3.17 7.67
N PRO A 28 12.56 2.21 8.61
CA PRO A 28 12.30 0.80 8.26
C PRO A 28 10.92 0.63 7.60
N ARG A 29 10.74 -0.42 6.77
CA ARG A 29 9.56 -0.60 5.88
C ARG A 29 8.22 -0.47 6.60
N ASP A 30 8.10 -1.13 7.74
CA ASP A 30 6.87 -1.21 8.53
C ASP A 30 6.93 -0.35 9.81
N GLY A 31 7.91 0.57 9.89
CA GLY A 31 8.08 1.47 11.05
C GLY A 31 7.45 2.85 10.87
N LYS A 32 8.08 3.86 11.47
CA LYS A 32 7.55 5.24 11.50
C LYS A 32 7.34 5.79 10.09
N HIS A 33 6.08 6.07 9.77
CA HIS A 33 5.63 6.75 8.56
C HIS A 33 5.06 8.14 8.90
N LEU A 34 4.99 9.02 7.90
CA LEU A 34 4.33 10.33 8.04
C LEU A 34 2.82 10.13 8.00
N GLU A 35 2.33 9.52 6.92
CA GLU A 35 0.90 9.31 6.68
C GLU A 35 0.65 8.06 5.82
N VAL A 36 -0.52 7.44 6.00
CA VAL A 36 -1.03 6.35 5.16
C VAL A 36 -1.99 6.92 4.12
N LEU A 37 -1.60 6.87 2.86
CA LEU A 37 -2.37 7.44 1.74
C LEU A 37 -3.47 6.50 1.24
N GLY A 38 -3.34 5.20 1.49
CA GLY A 38 -4.33 4.23 1.05
C GLY A 38 -3.87 2.79 1.16
N TYR A 39 -4.66 1.93 0.52
CA TYR A 39 -4.50 0.47 0.58
C TYR A 39 -4.44 -0.10 -0.84
N TYR A 40 -3.58 -1.09 -1.02
CA TYR A 40 -3.43 -1.81 -2.27
C TYR A 40 -3.55 -3.32 -2.00
N ASN A 41 -4.57 -3.94 -2.59
CA ASN A 41 -4.73 -5.38 -2.59
C ASN A 41 -4.26 -5.94 -3.95
N PRO A 42 -3.15 -6.69 -3.99
CA PRO A 42 -2.63 -7.26 -5.23
C PRO A 42 -3.41 -8.51 -5.67
N LEU A 43 -4.24 -9.10 -4.80
CA LEU A 43 -4.96 -10.32 -5.11
C LEU A 43 -6.19 -9.98 -5.94
N PRO A 44 -6.39 -10.63 -7.10
CA PRO A 44 -7.61 -10.50 -7.88
C PRO A 44 -8.75 -11.24 -7.15
N GLY A 45 -9.38 -10.58 -6.20
CA GLY A 45 -10.64 -11.05 -5.63
C GLY A 45 -11.76 -10.61 -6.55
N ASN A 46 -12.21 -11.49 -7.46
CA ASN A 46 -13.46 -11.45 -8.24
C ASN A 46 -14.12 -10.06 -8.43
N THR A 47 -13.32 -9.04 -8.71
CA THR A 47 -13.80 -7.68 -8.87
C THR A 47 -14.36 -7.68 -10.27
N PHE A 48 -15.68 -7.58 -10.32
CA PHE A 48 -16.56 -7.58 -11.49
C PHE A 48 -15.89 -7.01 -12.76
N PRO A 49 -16.21 -7.57 -13.95
CA PRO A 49 -15.57 -7.20 -15.21
C PRO A 49 -15.93 -5.79 -15.75
N SER A 50 -16.09 -4.77 -14.89
CA SER A 50 -16.58 -3.46 -15.34
C SER A 50 -16.08 -2.21 -14.60
N ASN A 51 -15.09 -2.26 -13.69
CA ASN A 51 -14.62 -1.01 -13.08
C ASN A 51 -13.08 -0.83 -13.05
N PRO A 52 -12.51 0.00 -13.96
CA PRO A 52 -11.07 0.25 -14.04
C PRO A 52 -10.51 1.22 -12.97
N LEU A 53 -11.23 1.51 -11.87
CA LEU A 53 -10.92 2.63 -10.96
C LEU A 53 -10.68 2.28 -9.48
N SER A 54 -10.18 1.09 -9.12
CA SER A 54 -9.82 0.79 -7.72
C SER A 54 -8.38 1.19 -7.34
N LEU A 55 -8.03 2.45 -7.63
CA LEU A 55 -6.91 3.13 -6.98
C LEU A 55 -7.38 4.51 -6.51
N ARG A 56 -8.28 4.53 -5.52
CA ARG A 56 -8.60 5.77 -4.79
C ARG A 56 -7.48 6.05 -3.79
N ILE A 57 -6.46 6.75 -4.26
CA ILE A 57 -5.65 7.62 -3.41
C ILE A 57 -6.60 8.74 -2.95
N VAL A 58 -6.66 9.01 -1.65
CA VAL A 58 -7.45 10.11 -1.07
C VAL A 58 -7.04 11.44 -1.69
#